data_AF-A0A934M0S6-F1
#
_entry.id   AF-A0A934M0S6-F1
#
_cell.length_a   1.000
_cell.length_b   1.000
_cell.length_c   1.000
_cell.angle_alpha   90.00
_cell.angle_beta   90.00
_cell.angle_gamma   90.00
#
_symmetry.space_group_name_H-M   'P 1'
#
loop_
_entity.id
_entity.type
_entity.pdbx_description
1 polymer ?
#
loop_
_entity_poly.entity_id
_entity_poly.type
_entity_poly.pdbx_seq_one_letter_code
_entity_poly.pdbx_strand_id
1 'polypeptide(L)'
;MKIYAPLLALLLSAAPSITFAGGSVEAGKGVYEKRCVWCHGETGAGDGPASSFLSPPPRDFTAGVYKWKSTPFDEMVPSDEDFMRMIKGDPSHNGISGWTGMNGTSMPGWSDILSDKDAADVTAYIKKFAELGTPQKPAINTANAPKSTKEGIERGKKIFENRCAECHGREGKGSGTKKLKDDWGARTWPRNLTKAWSFRVGNDVKDIYTRVTVGIPGTQMPSFADPGSNKKLSDEERWDAAVYVNSLDAPRKKPTDNTVIKAMRIEGALPDKTDDPAWNAASVTSFYLVPQIIAQERHFTPSLDTVSVGAVYNSDEIAILLEWDDRTRSLPGDAKAIEIADGDVFVDGVAVQWPRNLAEGEKPYFGMGDAANPVNVWFWQSESAAGAGQTVRLLDAKGFKDAQTRDPASVGLKATGVYDNGTWRVVMKRALTTKDAEKDIQFSEGKFIPIAFAAWDGSNQEKGSKHVMTTWHWLLMQPATKSTVYVWPIVIGLVIAGVEFLWWRSARKKRDTGQGMR
;
A
#
# COMPACT_ATOMS: atom_id res chain seq x y z
N MET A 1 -23.78 -63.36 -36.34
CA MET A 1 -24.39 -62.19 -35.70
C MET A 1 -23.36 -61.60 -34.73
N LYS A 2 -22.92 -60.36 -34.99
CA LYS A 2 -21.88 -59.65 -34.23
C LYS A 2 -22.42 -59.24 -32.86
N ILE A 3 -21.65 -59.42 -31.78
CA ILE A 3 -21.54 -58.43 -30.68
C ILE A 3 -20.13 -58.52 -30.09
N TYR A 4 -19.28 -57.53 -30.36
CA TYR A 4 -18.07 -57.21 -29.58
C TYR A 4 -18.43 -55.98 -28.74
N ALA A 5 -18.25 -56.07 -27.42
CA ALA A 5 -18.25 -54.93 -26.52
C ALA A 5 -16.80 -54.47 -26.31
N PRO A 6 -16.46 -53.18 -26.48
CA PRO A 6 -15.14 -52.69 -26.14
C PRO A 6 -15.11 -52.27 -24.66
N LEU A 7 -14.10 -52.76 -23.94
CA LEU A 7 -13.71 -52.24 -22.63
C LEU A 7 -13.19 -50.80 -22.80
N LEU A 8 -13.85 -49.86 -22.13
CA LEU A 8 -13.39 -48.49 -21.93
C LEU A 8 -12.37 -48.49 -20.79
N ALA A 9 -11.08 -48.33 -21.10
CA ALA A 9 -10.06 -48.10 -20.08
C ALA A 9 -10.10 -46.62 -19.66
N LEU A 10 -10.54 -46.40 -18.42
CA LEU A 10 -10.63 -45.11 -17.75
C LEU A 10 -9.20 -44.59 -17.47
N LEU A 11 -8.77 -43.53 -18.15
CA LEU A 11 -7.56 -42.78 -17.79
C LEU A 11 -7.87 -41.95 -16.53
N LEU A 12 -7.47 -42.45 -15.36
CA LEU A 12 -7.39 -41.63 -14.15
C LEU A 12 -6.28 -40.59 -14.36
N SER A 13 -6.68 -39.33 -14.53
CA SER A 13 -5.79 -38.17 -14.37
C SER A 13 -5.43 -38.00 -12.89
N ALA A 14 -4.40 -38.70 -12.44
CA ALA A 14 -3.74 -38.40 -11.17
C ALA A 14 -3.04 -37.04 -11.30
N ALA A 15 -3.56 -36.01 -10.63
CA ALA A 15 -2.83 -34.78 -10.43
C ALA A 15 -1.55 -35.09 -9.62
N PRO A 16 -0.37 -34.57 -10.00
CA PRO A 16 0.84 -34.80 -9.23
C PRO A 16 0.70 -34.11 -7.88
N SER A 17 0.57 -34.91 -6.82
CA SER A 17 0.85 -34.42 -5.46
C SER A 17 2.36 -34.23 -5.39
N ILE A 18 2.81 -32.98 -5.25
CA ILE A 18 4.23 -32.68 -5.00
C ILE A 18 4.52 -33.18 -3.58
N THR A 19 5.00 -34.41 -3.45
CA THR A 19 5.58 -34.92 -2.22
C THR A 19 7.00 -34.35 -2.13
N PHE A 20 7.20 -33.34 -1.28
CA PHE A 20 8.53 -32.89 -0.93
C PHE A 20 9.28 -34.04 -0.25
N ALA A 21 10.44 -34.42 -0.80
CA ALA A 21 11.35 -35.34 -0.12
C ALA A 21 11.76 -34.71 1.22
N GLY A 22 11.79 -35.50 2.30
CA GLY A 22 12.15 -35.00 3.63
C GLY A 22 13.54 -34.34 3.60
N GLY A 23 13.64 -33.11 4.12
CA GLY A 23 14.88 -32.36 4.21
C GLY A 23 15.86 -32.94 5.25
N SER A 24 17.15 -32.68 5.07
CA SER A 24 18.21 -32.99 6.06
C SER A 24 18.32 -31.85 7.07
N VAL A 25 18.20 -32.19 8.36
CA VAL A 25 18.37 -31.26 9.48
C VAL A 25 19.79 -30.69 9.50
N GLU A 26 20.80 -31.50 9.22
CA GLU A 26 22.21 -31.10 9.21
C GLU A 26 22.50 -30.09 8.09
N ALA A 27 22.00 -30.36 6.87
CA ALA A 27 22.12 -29.41 5.77
C ALA A 27 21.32 -28.12 6.04
N GLY A 28 20.13 -28.27 6.62
CA GLY A 28 19.25 -27.16 7.00
C GLY A 28 19.87 -26.23 8.02
N LYS A 29 20.59 -26.78 9.00
CA LYS A 29 21.36 -25.98 9.98
C LYS A 29 22.35 -25.05 9.29
N GLY A 30 23.09 -25.55 8.29
CA GLY A 30 24.06 -24.74 7.54
C GLY A 30 23.41 -23.61 6.73
N VAL A 31 22.18 -23.81 6.23
CA VAL A 31 21.39 -22.75 5.58
C VAL A 31 20.92 -21.72 6.61
N TYR A 32 20.40 -22.19 7.74
CA TYR A 32 19.87 -21.36 8.82
C TYR A 32 20.93 -20.40 9.40
N GLU A 33 22.10 -20.93 9.74
CA GLU A 33 23.22 -20.16 10.30
C GLU A 33 23.71 -19.07 9.34
N LYS A 34 23.66 -19.31 8.03
CA LYS A 34 24.12 -18.33 7.03
C LYS A 34 23.09 -17.23 6.74
N ARG A 35 21.79 -17.50 6.92
CA ARG A 35 20.72 -16.68 6.33
C ARG A 35 19.60 -16.28 7.28
N CYS A 36 19.30 -17.10 8.27
CA CYS A 36 18.13 -16.91 9.14
C CYS A 36 18.50 -16.38 10.53
N VAL A 37 19.70 -16.74 11.04
CA VAL A 37 20.14 -16.46 12.42
C VAL A 37 20.14 -14.98 12.80
N TRP A 38 20.44 -14.08 11.86
CA TRP A 38 20.52 -12.63 12.12
C TRP A 38 19.18 -12.03 12.57
N CYS A 39 18.07 -12.63 12.14
CA CYS A 39 16.72 -12.22 12.54
C CYS A 39 16.14 -13.18 13.58
N HIS A 40 16.22 -14.49 13.34
CA HIS A 40 15.53 -15.50 14.14
C HIS A 40 16.32 -16.02 15.35
N GLY A 41 17.59 -15.64 15.51
CA GLY A 41 18.45 -16.04 16.63
C GLY A 41 19.03 -17.45 16.47
N GLU A 42 20.09 -17.75 17.21
CA GLU A 42 20.78 -19.06 17.17
C GLU A 42 19.88 -20.20 17.67
N THR A 43 19.03 -19.89 18.65
CA THR A 43 18.09 -20.82 19.30
C THR A 43 16.71 -20.83 18.62
N GLY A 44 16.52 -20.03 17.57
CA GLY A 44 15.23 -19.92 16.88
C GLY A 44 14.16 -19.13 17.64
N ALA A 45 14.52 -18.43 18.72
CA ALA A 45 13.57 -17.71 19.58
C ALA A 45 13.09 -16.37 19.03
N GLY A 46 13.50 -15.98 17.81
CA GLY A 46 13.13 -14.70 17.22
C GLY A 46 13.90 -13.50 17.79
N ASP A 47 15.00 -13.77 18.49
CA ASP A 47 15.81 -12.84 19.28
C ASP A 47 17.16 -12.53 18.62
N GLY A 48 17.27 -12.68 17.30
CA GLY A 48 18.49 -12.37 16.57
C GLY A 48 18.90 -10.90 16.71
N PRO A 49 20.16 -10.53 16.41
CA PRO A 49 20.66 -9.17 16.56
C PRO A 49 19.84 -8.08 15.85
N ALA A 50 19.13 -8.43 14.78
CA ALA A 50 18.25 -7.49 14.07
C ALA A 50 16.88 -7.31 14.74
N SER A 51 16.42 -8.24 15.59
CA SER A 51 15.04 -8.35 16.09
C SER A 51 14.48 -7.05 16.68
N SER A 52 15.28 -6.29 17.43
CA SER A 52 14.89 -5.03 18.06
C SER A 52 14.57 -3.89 17.07
N PHE A 53 14.93 -4.06 15.80
CA PHE A 53 14.71 -3.06 14.74
C PHE A 53 13.61 -3.48 13.76
N LEU A 54 12.95 -4.62 13.96
CA LEU A 54 11.98 -5.18 13.02
C LEU A 54 10.57 -5.13 13.62
N SER A 55 9.62 -4.64 12.83
CA SER A 55 8.19 -4.72 13.15
C SER A 55 7.44 -5.30 11.94
N PRO A 56 6.70 -6.42 12.11
CA PRO A 56 6.58 -7.21 13.33
C PRO A 56 7.91 -7.91 13.73
N PRO A 57 8.06 -8.35 14.98
CA PRO A 57 9.23 -9.11 15.41
C PRO A 57 9.36 -10.43 14.63
N PRO A 58 10.60 -10.94 14.45
CA PRO A 58 10.84 -12.27 13.88
C PRO A 58 10.06 -13.36 14.62
N ARG A 59 9.71 -14.42 13.90
CA ARG A 59 8.99 -15.57 14.49
C ARG A 59 9.90 -16.30 15.47
N ASP A 60 9.39 -16.51 16.68
CA ASP A 60 9.85 -17.53 17.62
C ASP A 60 9.40 -18.92 17.13
N PHE A 61 10.35 -19.72 16.68
CA PHE A 61 10.12 -21.08 16.20
C PHE A 61 9.99 -22.08 17.35
N THR A 62 10.52 -21.79 18.54
CA THR A 62 10.51 -22.68 19.71
C THR A 62 9.10 -22.85 20.30
N ALA A 63 8.24 -21.85 20.09
CA ALA A 63 6.84 -21.91 20.49
C ALA A 63 5.99 -22.86 19.64
N GLY A 64 6.44 -23.26 18.43
CA GLY A 64 5.67 -24.10 17.52
C GLY A 64 4.39 -23.44 16.96
N VAL A 65 4.16 -22.15 17.21
CA VAL A 65 2.96 -21.42 16.79
C VAL A 65 3.25 -20.59 15.53
N TYR A 66 2.62 -20.98 14.41
CA TYR A 66 2.78 -20.31 13.12
C TYR A 66 1.54 -19.52 12.74
N LYS A 67 1.76 -18.22 12.45
CA LYS A 67 0.68 -17.29 12.06
C LYS A 67 0.06 -17.65 10.70
N TRP A 68 0.81 -18.30 9.82
CA TRP A 68 0.37 -18.59 8.44
C TRP A 68 0.43 -20.07 8.15
N LYS A 69 -0.75 -20.69 8.14
CA LYS A 69 -0.94 -22.10 7.86
C LYS A 69 -2.27 -22.35 7.18
N SER A 70 -2.28 -23.34 6.29
CA SER A 70 -3.46 -23.83 5.59
C SER A 70 -4.09 -25.04 6.30
N THR A 71 -3.42 -25.64 7.28
CA THR A 71 -4.01 -26.69 8.13
C THR A 71 -5.07 -26.11 9.10
N PRO A 72 -6.09 -26.88 9.53
CA PRO A 72 -7.17 -26.44 10.41
C PRO A 72 -6.70 -25.78 11.71
N PHE A 73 -7.57 -24.99 12.36
CA PHE A 73 -7.21 -24.23 13.57
C PHE A 73 -6.77 -25.12 14.75
N ASP A 74 -7.27 -26.35 14.80
CA ASP A 74 -7.00 -27.38 15.82
C ASP A 74 -5.94 -28.41 15.36
N GLU A 75 -5.15 -28.04 14.35
CA GLU A 75 -3.89 -28.66 13.98
C GLU A 75 -2.80 -27.65 14.33
N MET A 76 -1.75 -28.01 15.06
CA MET A 76 -0.69 -27.04 15.38
C MET A 76 0.34 -26.94 14.25
N VAL A 77 0.53 -28.04 13.52
CA VAL A 77 1.61 -28.17 12.54
C VAL A 77 1.19 -27.60 11.18
N PRO A 78 1.91 -26.62 10.61
CA PRO A 78 1.70 -26.18 9.23
C PRO A 78 2.03 -27.30 8.23
N SER A 79 1.47 -27.22 7.02
CA SER A 79 1.91 -28.11 5.95
C SER A 79 3.33 -27.74 5.48
N ASP A 80 4.04 -28.67 4.86
CA ASP A 80 5.35 -28.38 4.27
C ASP A 80 5.23 -27.28 3.20
N GLU A 81 4.14 -27.26 2.44
CA GLU A 81 3.84 -26.19 1.50
C GLU A 81 3.71 -24.82 2.18
N ASP A 82 3.12 -24.75 3.39
CA ASP A 82 3.06 -23.50 4.15
C ASP A 82 4.46 -22.99 4.51
N PHE A 83 5.37 -23.89 4.94
CA PHE A 83 6.77 -23.53 5.22
C PHE A 83 7.48 -23.05 3.97
N MET A 84 7.35 -23.78 2.87
CA MET A 84 7.96 -23.41 1.59
C MET A 84 7.46 -22.05 1.13
N ARG A 85 6.16 -21.75 1.28
CA ARG A 85 5.58 -20.45 0.92
C ARG A 85 6.06 -19.33 1.84
N MET A 86 6.20 -19.57 3.14
CA MET A 86 6.76 -18.58 4.09
C MET A 86 8.26 -18.30 3.84
N ILE A 87 9.04 -19.30 3.44
CA ILE A 87 10.49 -19.18 3.22
C ILE A 87 10.78 -18.65 1.81
N LYS A 88 10.30 -19.33 0.77
CA LYS A 88 10.62 -18.97 -0.61
C LYS A 88 9.80 -17.78 -1.10
N GLY A 89 8.63 -17.55 -0.52
CA GLY A 89 7.65 -16.61 -1.04
C GLY A 89 6.61 -17.26 -1.94
N ASP A 90 5.58 -16.49 -2.30
CA ASP A 90 4.57 -16.88 -3.29
C ASP A 90 4.63 -15.95 -4.51
N PRO A 91 5.14 -16.41 -5.67
CA PRO A 91 5.21 -15.59 -6.87
C PRO A 91 3.83 -15.31 -7.49
N SER A 92 2.79 -16.06 -7.11
CA SER A 92 1.42 -15.82 -7.57
C SER A 92 0.72 -14.68 -6.82
N HIS A 93 1.28 -14.26 -5.69
CA HIS A 93 0.74 -13.17 -4.90
C HIS A 93 0.98 -11.82 -5.59
N ASN A 94 -0.06 -11.02 -5.75
CA ASN A 94 -0.01 -9.68 -6.34
C ASN A 94 0.60 -8.60 -5.41
N GLY A 95 1.63 -9.00 -4.68
CA GLY A 95 2.34 -8.24 -3.67
C GLY A 95 3.09 -7.01 -4.19
N ILE A 96 4.02 -6.51 -3.38
CA ILE A 96 4.91 -5.42 -3.79
C ILE A 96 5.81 -5.91 -4.93
N SER A 97 5.87 -5.16 -6.04
CA SER A 97 6.70 -5.53 -7.19
C SER A 97 8.15 -5.72 -6.75
N GLY A 98 8.77 -6.84 -7.16
CA GLY A 98 10.14 -7.19 -6.77
C GLY A 98 10.30 -7.70 -5.33
N TRP A 99 9.22 -7.82 -4.55
CA TRP A 99 9.25 -8.42 -3.22
C TRP A 99 8.38 -9.69 -3.20
N THR A 100 9.03 -10.85 -3.20
CA THR A 100 8.35 -12.16 -3.16
C THR A 100 8.22 -12.73 -1.76
N GLY A 101 8.82 -12.09 -0.74
CA GLY A 101 8.80 -12.54 0.65
C GLY A 101 7.48 -12.37 1.37
N MET A 102 7.52 -12.41 2.71
CA MET A 102 6.33 -12.17 3.51
C MET A 102 6.03 -10.67 3.56
N ASN A 103 5.11 -10.20 2.71
CA ASN A 103 4.80 -8.76 2.56
C ASN A 103 4.45 -8.08 3.88
N GLY A 104 4.90 -6.83 4.03
CA GLY A 104 4.72 -6.05 5.26
C GLY A 104 5.44 -6.66 6.47
N THR A 105 6.55 -7.36 6.22
CA THR A 105 7.55 -7.79 7.21
C THR A 105 8.94 -7.67 6.60
N SER A 106 9.98 -7.81 7.41
CA SER A 106 11.36 -7.84 6.94
C SER A 106 11.83 -9.22 6.47
N MET A 107 10.95 -10.22 6.36
CA MET A 107 11.29 -11.55 5.87
C MET A 107 11.28 -11.56 4.32
N PRO A 108 12.46 -11.58 3.66
CA PRO A 108 12.54 -11.55 2.21
C PRO A 108 12.10 -12.90 1.62
N GLY A 109 11.83 -12.89 0.31
CA GLY A 109 11.59 -14.11 -0.45
C GLY A 109 12.92 -14.75 -0.79
N TRP A 110 13.10 -16.02 -0.46
CA TRP A 110 14.35 -16.72 -0.70
C TRP A 110 14.35 -17.53 -2.01
N SER A 111 13.33 -17.37 -2.87
CA SER A 111 13.19 -18.09 -4.15
C SER A 111 14.40 -18.00 -5.07
N ASP A 112 15.07 -16.85 -5.08
CA ASP A 112 16.14 -16.55 -6.03
C ASP A 112 17.51 -17.04 -5.54
N ILE A 113 17.59 -17.44 -4.27
CA ILE A 113 18.83 -17.78 -3.58
C ILE A 113 18.82 -19.24 -3.11
N LEU A 114 17.67 -19.76 -2.68
CA LEU A 114 17.53 -21.12 -2.15
C LEU A 114 16.86 -22.03 -3.18
N SER A 115 17.49 -23.18 -3.43
CA SER A 115 16.85 -24.27 -4.15
C SER A 115 15.66 -24.84 -3.36
N ASP A 116 14.77 -25.60 -4.01
CA ASP A 116 13.70 -26.30 -3.30
C ASP A 116 14.25 -27.27 -2.25
N LYS A 117 15.43 -27.86 -2.51
CA LYS A 117 16.12 -28.71 -1.56
C LYS A 117 16.62 -27.92 -0.35
N ASP A 118 17.27 -26.78 -0.54
CA ASP A 118 17.76 -25.96 0.58
C ASP A 118 16.60 -25.47 1.46
N ALA A 119 15.48 -25.09 0.82
CA ALA A 119 14.26 -24.69 1.51
C ALA A 119 13.62 -25.85 2.29
N ALA A 120 13.61 -27.07 1.74
CA ALA A 120 13.16 -28.27 2.45
C ALA A 120 14.10 -28.64 3.62
N ASP A 121 15.42 -28.55 3.41
CA ASP A 121 16.43 -28.82 4.44
C ASP A 121 16.29 -27.82 5.61
N VAL A 122 16.21 -26.51 5.34
CA VAL A 122 16.01 -25.50 6.40
C VAL A 122 14.63 -25.63 7.07
N THR A 123 13.60 -26.06 6.34
CA THR A 123 12.29 -26.39 6.93
C THR A 123 12.42 -27.52 7.96
N ALA A 124 13.15 -28.60 7.63
CA ALA A 124 13.40 -29.69 8.57
C ALA A 124 14.16 -29.22 9.82
N TYR A 125 15.13 -28.31 9.65
CA TYR A 125 15.85 -27.70 10.78
C TYR A 125 14.93 -26.81 11.64
N ILE A 126 14.10 -25.96 11.03
CA ILE A 126 13.16 -25.09 11.74
C ILE A 126 12.16 -25.91 12.58
N LYS A 127 11.63 -27.01 12.03
CA LYS A 127 10.70 -27.90 12.74
C LYS A 127 11.31 -28.50 14.00
N LYS A 128 12.62 -28.70 14.05
CA LYS A 128 13.32 -29.25 15.23
C LYS A 128 13.21 -28.34 16.46
N PHE A 129 13.12 -27.02 16.30
CA PHE A 129 13.05 -26.09 17.44
C PHE A 129 11.84 -26.32 18.36
N ALA A 130 10.75 -26.87 17.82
CA ALA A 130 9.53 -27.20 18.57
C ALA A 130 9.09 -28.66 18.37
N GLU A 131 10.02 -29.53 17.94
CA GLU A 131 9.76 -30.97 17.70
C GLU A 131 8.54 -31.25 16.80
N LEU A 132 8.35 -30.42 15.77
CA LEU A 132 7.18 -30.50 14.91
C LEU A 132 7.29 -31.69 13.95
N GLY A 133 6.30 -32.59 14.04
CA GLY A 133 6.16 -33.73 13.14
C GLY A 133 5.48 -33.39 11.80
N THR A 134 4.77 -34.37 11.25
CA THR A 134 3.89 -34.20 10.09
C THR A 134 2.50 -33.78 10.56
N PRO A 135 1.83 -32.85 9.86
CA PRO A 135 0.43 -32.52 10.18
C PRO A 135 -0.45 -33.76 10.06
N GLN A 136 -1.35 -33.94 11.04
CA GLN A 136 -2.29 -35.06 11.07
C GLN A 136 -3.57 -34.76 10.30
N LYS A 137 -3.90 -33.48 10.15
CA LYS A 137 -5.07 -33.01 9.38
C LYS A 137 -4.64 -32.40 8.05
N PRO A 138 -5.37 -32.66 6.95
CA PRO A 138 -5.09 -32.06 5.65
C PRO A 138 -5.34 -30.56 5.68
N ALA A 139 -4.80 -29.84 4.70
CA ALA A 139 -5.09 -28.42 4.49
C ALA A 139 -6.59 -28.18 4.25
N ILE A 140 -7.06 -26.98 4.62
CA ILE A 140 -8.41 -26.52 4.36
C ILE A 140 -8.71 -26.60 2.85
N ASN A 141 -9.83 -27.22 2.51
CA ASN A 141 -10.26 -27.36 1.13
C ASN A 141 -10.80 -26.02 0.59
N THR A 142 -10.12 -25.45 -0.39
CA THR A 142 -10.52 -24.20 -1.05
C THR A 142 -10.88 -24.37 -2.53
N ALA A 143 -11.08 -25.62 -3.00
CA ALA A 143 -11.30 -25.91 -4.42
C ALA A 143 -12.56 -25.24 -5.00
N ASN A 144 -13.58 -25.01 -4.15
CA ASN A 144 -14.86 -24.44 -4.54
C ASN A 144 -15.00 -22.95 -4.20
N ALA A 145 -13.89 -22.21 -4.20
CA ALA A 145 -13.92 -20.77 -3.93
C ALA A 145 -14.94 -20.06 -4.84
N PRO A 146 -15.94 -19.36 -4.29
CA PRO A 146 -16.96 -18.71 -5.09
C PRO A 146 -16.35 -17.53 -5.86
N LYS A 147 -16.95 -17.22 -7.01
CA LYS A 147 -16.64 -15.97 -7.71
C LYS A 147 -17.17 -14.78 -6.92
N SER A 148 -16.43 -13.67 -6.97
CA SER A 148 -16.90 -12.42 -6.42
C SER A 148 -18.13 -11.92 -7.20
N THR A 149 -19.25 -11.78 -6.51
CA THR A 149 -20.54 -11.31 -7.04
C THR A 149 -21.01 -10.13 -6.20
N LYS A 150 -21.84 -9.24 -6.76
CA LYS A 150 -22.38 -8.08 -6.01
C LYS A 150 -23.16 -8.53 -4.78
N GLU A 151 -23.94 -9.60 -4.92
CA GLU A 151 -24.75 -10.17 -3.85
C GLU A 151 -23.86 -10.78 -2.75
N GLY A 152 -22.77 -11.47 -3.11
CA GLY A 152 -21.80 -12.00 -2.16
C GLY A 152 -21.06 -10.89 -1.40
N ILE A 153 -20.68 -9.82 -2.08
CA ILE A 153 -20.07 -8.63 -1.45
C ILE A 153 -21.01 -8.01 -0.41
N GLU A 154 -22.30 -7.86 -0.73
CA GLU A 154 -23.28 -7.27 0.19
C GLU A 154 -23.54 -8.16 1.42
N ARG A 155 -23.63 -9.48 1.25
CA ARG A 155 -23.73 -10.42 2.38
C ARG A 155 -22.47 -10.37 3.26
N GLY A 156 -21.30 -10.40 2.61
CA GLY A 156 -20.01 -10.33 3.29
C GLY A 156 -19.79 -9.03 4.05
N LYS A 157 -20.26 -7.90 3.52
CA LYS A 157 -20.21 -6.59 4.19
C LYS A 157 -20.93 -6.62 5.53
N LYS A 158 -22.15 -7.17 5.57
CA LYS A 158 -22.94 -7.30 6.81
C LYS A 158 -22.22 -8.17 7.84
N ILE A 159 -21.57 -9.26 7.40
CA ILE A 159 -20.79 -10.12 8.29
C ILE A 159 -19.59 -9.34 8.83
N PHE A 160 -18.86 -8.64 7.96
CA PHE A 160 -17.68 -7.87 8.32
C PHE A 160 -17.98 -6.77 9.35
N GLU A 161 -19.03 -5.98 9.13
CA GLU A 161 -19.46 -4.94 10.07
C GLU A 161 -19.79 -5.51 11.46
N ASN A 162 -20.37 -6.70 11.52
CA ASN A 162 -20.83 -7.34 12.75
C ASN A 162 -19.78 -8.20 13.47
N ARG A 163 -18.71 -8.61 12.79
CA ARG A 163 -17.74 -9.59 13.31
C ARG A 163 -16.28 -9.14 13.24
N CYS A 164 -15.94 -8.26 12.30
CA CYS A 164 -14.57 -7.92 11.96
C CYS A 164 -14.22 -6.45 12.25
N ALA A 165 -15.19 -5.55 12.07
CA ALA A 165 -14.98 -4.10 12.11
C ALA A 165 -14.52 -3.56 13.48
N GLU A 166 -14.76 -4.29 14.58
CA GLU A 166 -14.27 -3.90 15.91
C GLU A 166 -12.72 -3.79 15.94
N CYS A 167 -12.04 -4.67 15.21
CA CYS A 167 -10.58 -4.70 15.10
C CYS A 167 -10.11 -4.06 13.77
N HIS A 168 -10.74 -4.39 12.65
CA HIS A 168 -10.29 -3.91 11.34
C HIS A 168 -10.79 -2.51 10.98
N GLY A 169 -11.67 -1.91 11.77
CA GLY A 169 -12.40 -0.69 11.41
C GLY A 169 -13.48 -0.96 10.36
N ARG A 170 -14.47 -0.07 10.24
CA ARG A 170 -15.58 -0.23 9.28
C ARG A 170 -15.11 -0.26 7.82
N GLU A 171 -14.10 0.53 7.50
CA GLU A 171 -13.49 0.59 6.16
C GLU A 171 -12.38 -0.45 5.95
N GLY A 172 -12.14 -1.33 6.93
CA GLY A 172 -11.10 -2.36 6.84
C GLY A 172 -9.65 -1.86 6.90
N LYS A 173 -9.41 -0.60 7.26
CA LYS A 173 -8.06 0.01 7.29
C LYS A 173 -7.20 -0.36 8.51
N GLY A 174 -7.74 -1.13 9.44
CA GLY A 174 -7.08 -1.48 10.69
C GLY A 174 -7.18 -0.40 11.76
N SER A 175 -8.15 0.52 11.63
CA SER A 175 -8.43 1.63 12.54
C SER A 175 -9.31 1.25 13.74
N GLY A 176 -9.37 -0.04 14.08
CA GLY A 176 -10.07 -0.52 15.27
C GLY A 176 -9.43 0.03 16.55
N THR A 177 -10.27 0.27 17.57
CA THR A 177 -9.88 1.08 18.73
C THR A 177 -9.29 0.27 19.88
N LYS A 178 -8.86 -0.96 19.63
CA LYS A 178 -8.34 -1.85 20.67
C LYS A 178 -6.83 -1.88 20.65
N LYS A 179 -6.22 -1.83 21.84
CA LYS A 179 -4.79 -2.07 21.96
C LYS A 179 -4.50 -3.60 21.88
N LEU A 180 -4.49 -4.17 20.68
CA LEU A 180 -4.17 -5.59 20.44
C LEU A 180 -2.71 -5.97 20.70
N LYS A 181 -2.51 -7.20 21.18
CA LYS A 181 -1.22 -7.84 21.45
C LYS A 181 -1.23 -9.30 20.99
N ASP A 182 -0.07 -9.83 20.63
CA ASP A 182 0.10 -11.27 20.49
C ASP A 182 0.37 -11.96 21.83
N ASP A 183 0.47 -13.29 21.80
CA ASP A 183 0.66 -14.12 22.99
C ASP A 183 2.00 -13.86 23.69
N TRP A 184 2.98 -13.28 22.97
CA TRP A 184 4.26 -12.82 23.53
C TRP A 184 4.19 -11.38 24.06
N GLY A 185 3.01 -10.76 24.05
CA GLY A 185 2.78 -9.40 24.53
C GLY A 185 3.19 -8.29 23.56
N ALA A 186 3.71 -8.64 22.37
CA ALA A 186 4.10 -7.67 21.37
C ALA A 186 2.87 -7.02 20.73
N ARG A 187 2.98 -5.73 20.43
CA ARG A 187 1.93 -4.96 19.75
C ARG A 187 1.59 -5.61 18.41
N THR A 188 0.31 -5.80 18.14
CA THR A 188 -0.16 -6.22 16.81
C THR A 188 -1.16 -5.23 16.25
N TRP A 189 -1.03 -4.97 14.95
CA TRP A 189 -1.96 -4.13 14.21
C TRP A 189 -2.77 -5.00 13.26
N PRO A 190 -4.10 -4.86 13.25
CA PRO A 190 -4.92 -5.39 12.17
C PRO A 190 -4.43 -4.83 10.84
N ARG A 191 -4.31 -5.71 9.85
CA ARG A 191 -3.86 -5.30 8.52
C ARG A 191 -4.86 -4.33 7.91
N ASN A 192 -4.33 -3.36 7.16
CA ASN A 192 -5.13 -2.54 6.26
C ASN A 192 -5.56 -3.42 5.07
N LEU A 193 -6.81 -3.86 5.11
CA LEU A 193 -7.41 -4.78 4.13
C LEU A 193 -7.68 -4.11 2.78
N THR A 194 -7.65 -2.77 2.71
CA THR A 194 -7.78 -2.05 1.43
C THR A 194 -6.48 -2.03 0.62
N LYS A 195 -5.37 -2.50 1.23
CA LYS A 195 -4.05 -2.62 0.59
C LYS A 195 -3.75 -4.09 0.33
N ALA A 196 -4.40 -4.67 -0.67
CA ALA A 196 -4.32 -6.12 -0.87
C ALA A 196 -2.90 -6.61 -1.21
N TRP A 197 -2.08 -5.75 -1.81
CA TRP A 197 -0.64 -5.97 -2.04
C TRP A 197 0.21 -6.06 -0.77
N SER A 198 -0.33 -5.69 0.39
CA SER A 198 0.38 -5.77 1.67
C SER A 198 0.16 -7.10 2.39
N PHE A 199 -0.77 -7.95 1.93
CA PHE A 199 -1.13 -9.20 2.61
C PHE A 199 0.08 -10.13 2.66
N ARG A 200 0.35 -10.78 3.81
CA ARG A 200 1.66 -11.41 4.02
C ARG A 200 1.99 -12.55 3.04
N VAL A 201 0.97 -13.27 2.58
CA VAL A 201 1.15 -14.50 1.79
C VAL A 201 0.24 -14.52 0.57
N GLY A 202 -1.02 -14.08 0.71
CA GLY A 202 -2.01 -14.10 -0.35
C GLY A 202 -3.23 -13.24 -0.01
N ASN A 203 -3.89 -12.72 -1.03
CA ASN A 203 -5.09 -11.89 -0.95
C ASN A 203 -6.21 -12.40 -1.87
N ASP A 204 -6.06 -13.58 -2.45
CA ASP A 204 -7.16 -14.25 -3.15
C ASP A 204 -8.26 -14.62 -2.15
N VAL A 205 -9.49 -14.77 -2.64
CA VAL A 205 -10.64 -15.18 -1.82
C VAL A 205 -10.36 -16.48 -1.06
N LYS A 206 -9.66 -17.44 -1.66
CA LYS A 206 -9.25 -18.70 -1.01
C LYS A 206 -8.30 -18.49 0.18
N ASP A 207 -7.35 -17.56 0.07
CA ASP A 207 -6.36 -17.31 1.11
C ASP A 207 -7.00 -16.55 2.27
N ILE A 208 -7.83 -15.55 1.94
CA ILE A 208 -8.61 -14.81 2.93
C ILE A 208 -9.56 -15.75 3.66
N TYR A 209 -10.30 -16.60 2.94
CA TYR A 209 -11.16 -17.61 3.54
C TYR A 209 -10.37 -18.55 4.46
N THR A 210 -9.18 -18.99 4.05
CA THR A 210 -8.31 -19.81 4.90
C THR A 210 -7.93 -19.07 6.17
N ARG A 211 -7.61 -17.77 6.12
CA ARG A 211 -7.31 -16.96 7.32
C ARG A 211 -8.52 -16.75 8.22
N VAL A 212 -9.71 -16.55 7.67
CA VAL A 212 -10.95 -16.45 8.46
C VAL A 212 -11.29 -17.81 9.11
N THR A 213 -11.07 -18.90 8.40
CA THR A 213 -11.35 -20.27 8.87
C THR A 213 -10.37 -20.71 9.94
N VAL A 214 -9.07 -20.49 9.74
CA VAL A 214 -8.01 -20.94 10.67
C VAL A 214 -7.79 -19.93 11.80
N GLY A 215 -8.08 -18.65 11.58
CA GLY A 215 -7.59 -17.57 12.42
C GLY A 215 -6.11 -17.27 12.18
N ILE A 216 -5.52 -16.45 13.04
CA ILE A 216 -4.08 -16.19 13.05
C ILE A 216 -3.54 -16.62 14.43
N PRO A 217 -2.98 -17.85 14.54
CA PRO A 217 -2.47 -18.38 15.80
C PRO A 217 -1.47 -17.46 16.48
N GLY A 218 -1.53 -17.39 17.80
CA GLY A 218 -0.70 -16.47 18.57
C GLY A 218 -1.14 -15.01 18.46
N THR A 219 -2.37 -14.71 18.01
CA THR A 219 -2.90 -13.34 17.97
C THR A 219 -4.37 -13.33 18.38
N GLN A 220 -4.93 -12.13 18.56
CA GLN A 220 -6.34 -11.95 18.89
C GLN A 220 -7.29 -12.09 17.69
N MET A 221 -6.82 -12.52 16.52
CA MET A 221 -7.68 -12.88 15.38
C MET A 221 -8.06 -14.37 15.47
N PRO A 222 -9.27 -14.70 15.96
CA PRO A 222 -9.65 -16.08 16.25
C PRO A 222 -9.96 -16.86 14.98
N SER A 223 -10.07 -18.18 15.12
CA SER A 223 -10.76 -19.00 14.14
C SER A 223 -12.27 -18.72 14.17
N PHE A 224 -12.86 -18.50 13.00
CA PHE A 224 -14.32 -18.44 12.84
C PHE A 224 -14.93 -19.81 12.46
N ALA A 225 -14.12 -20.87 12.45
CA ALA A 225 -14.56 -22.25 12.25
C ALA A 225 -14.66 -23.05 13.56
N ASP A 226 -14.16 -22.51 14.67
CA ASP A 226 -14.21 -23.16 15.98
C ASP A 226 -15.67 -23.38 16.45
N PRO A 227 -16.13 -24.64 16.57
CA PRO A 227 -17.50 -24.94 17.01
C PRO A 227 -17.77 -24.53 18.46
N GLY A 228 -16.73 -24.38 19.29
CA GLY A 228 -16.82 -23.93 20.68
C GLY A 228 -16.90 -22.41 20.84
N SER A 229 -16.66 -21.66 19.75
CA SER A 229 -16.67 -20.20 19.78
C SER A 229 -18.07 -19.62 19.58
N ASN A 230 -18.44 -18.64 20.41
CA ASN A 230 -19.65 -17.83 20.19
C ASN A 230 -19.52 -16.89 18.98
N LYS A 231 -18.33 -16.76 18.41
CA LYS A 231 -18.04 -15.98 17.20
C LYS A 231 -18.05 -16.83 15.93
N LYS A 232 -18.38 -18.13 15.99
CA LYS A 232 -18.35 -19.00 14.82
C LYS A 232 -19.20 -18.46 13.68
N LEU A 233 -18.77 -18.77 12.47
CA LEU A 233 -19.50 -18.52 11.22
C LEU A 233 -19.72 -19.85 10.50
N SER A 234 -20.79 -19.93 9.72
CA SER A 234 -21.00 -21.02 8.76
C SER A 234 -19.94 -20.99 7.66
N ASP A 235 -19.83 -22.06 6.89
CA ASP A 235 -18.89 -22.09 5.77
C ASP A 235 -19.17 -21.01 4.71
N GLU A 236 -20.45 -20.87 4.36
CA GLU A 236 -20.94 -19.85 3.42
C GLU A 236 -20.67 -18.44 3.94
N GLU A 237 -20.89 -18.19 5.24
CA GLU A 237 -20.61 -16.89 5.85
C GLU A 237 -19.11 -16.55 5.82
N ARG A 238 -18.22 -17.53 6.01
CA ARG A 238 -16.78 -17.31 5.89
C ARG A 238 -16.38 -16.98 4.46
N TRP A 239 -16.98 -17.62 3.46
CA TRP A 239 -16.75 -17.29 2.05
C TRP A 239 -17.25 -15.89 1.70
N ASP A 240 -18.46 -15.53 2.12
CA ASP A 240 -19.01 -14.19 1.89
C ASP A 240 -18.12 -13.11 2.54
N ALA A 241 -17.65 -13.32 3.77
CA ALA A 241 -16.68 -12.43 4.42
C ALA A 241 -15.38 -12.31 3.62
N ALA A 242 -14.86 -13.41 3.10
CA ALA A 242 -13.64 -13.40 2.27
C ALA A 242 -13.84 -12.65 0.95
N VAL A 243 -14.99 -12.82 0.30
CA VAL A 243 -15.38 -12.10 -0.93
C VAL A 243 -15.44 -10.59 -0.66
N TYR A 244 -16.06 -10.18 0.46
CA TYR A 244 -16.12 -8.77 0.82
C TYR A 244 -14.73 -8.19 1.11
N VAL A 245 -13.89 -8.87 1.90
CA VAL A 245 -12.52 -8.42 2.19
C VAL A 245 -11.69 -8.31 0.90
N ASN A 246 -11.81 -9.26 -0.03
CA ASN A 246 -11.17 -9.16 -1.33
C ASN A 246 -11.66 -7.95 -2.15
N SER A 247 -12.95 -7.58 -2.02
CA SER A 247 -13.53 -6.41 -2.70
C SER A 247 -13.09 -5.05 -2.12
N LEU A 248 -12.49 -5.02 -0.93
CA LEU A 248 -11.96 -3.79 -0.32
C LEU A 248 -10.69 -3.29 -1.00
N ASP A 249 -10.06 -4.10 -1.87
CA ASP A 249 -8.83 -3.72 -2.55
C ASP A 249 -8.98 -2.38 -3.29
N ALA A 250 -8.04 -1.48 -3.05
CA ALA A 250 -8.00 -0.15 -3.65
C ALA A 250 -6.82 -0.05 -4.63
N PRO A 251 -6.86 -0.75 -5.79
CA PRO A 251 -5.71 -0.88 -6.69
C PRO A 251 -5.21 0.47 -7.21
N ARG A 252 -6.10 1.47 -7.35
CA ARG A 252 -5.72 2.84 -7.75
C ARG A 252 -4.74 3.54 -6.80
N LYS A 253 -4.66 3.07 -5.55
CA LYS A 253 -3.77 3.61 -4.51
C LYS A 253 -2.50 2.78 -4.32
N LYS A 254 -2.35 1.67 -5.04
CA LYS A 254 -1.10 0.90 -5.02
C LYS A 254 0.01 1.77 -5.59
N PRO A 255 1.11 2.03 -4.86
CA PRO A 255 2.25 2.71 -5.46
C PRO A 255 2.77 1.91 -6.66
N THR A 256 3.06 2.62 -7.74
CA THR A 256 3.60 2.05 -8.98
C THR A 256 4.95 2.68 -9.28
N ASP A 257 5.64 2.20 -10.31
CA ASP A 257 6.90 2.80 -10.76
C ASP A 257 6.71 4.22 -11.36
N ASN A 258 5.49 4.74 -11.39
CA ASN A 258 5.22 6.12 -11.78
C ASN A 258 5.75 7.10 -10.71
N THR A 259 6.73 7.91 -11.13
CA THR A 259 7.34 8.95 -10.28
C THR A 259 6.79 10.35 -10.53
N VAL A 260 5.76 10.49 -11.38
CA VAL A 260 5.23 11.78 -11.83
C VAL A 260 3.78 11.99 -11.39
N ILE A 261 3.57 13.04 -10.60
CA ILE A 261 2.27 13.60 -10.26
C ILE A 261 1.85 14.55 -11.38
N LYS A 262 0.67 14.33 -11.96
CA LYS A 262 0.10 15.20 -12.99
C LYS A 262 -0.85 16.19 -12.31
N ALA A 263 -0.42 17.44 -12.19
CA ALA A 263 -1.29 18.51 -11.73
C ALA A 263 -2.22 18.91 -12.87
N MET A 264 -3.52 18.74 -12.66
CA MET A 264 -4.55 18.96 -13.68
C MET A 264 -5.05 20.40 -13.63
N ARG A 265 -5.11 21.07 -14.79
CA ARG A 265 -5.68 22.42 -14.85
C ARG A 265 -7.19 22.36 -14.72
N ILE A 266 -7.75 23.18 -13.82
CA ILE A 266 -9.20 23.37 -13.69
C ILE A 266 -9.57 24.86 -13.84
N GLU A 267 -10.81 25.13 -14.24
CA GLU A 267 -11.34 26.49 -14.34
C GLU A 267 -11.98 26.92 -13.01
N GLY A 268 -11.83 28.20 -12.65
CA GLY A 268 -12.41 28.76 -11.43
C GLY A 268 -11.56 28.55 -10.18
N ALA A 269 -12.23 28.63 -9.02
CA ALA A 269 -11.59 28.54 -7.71
C ALA A 269 -11.13 27.10 -7.41
N LEU A 270 -9.94 26.95 -6.82
CA LEU A 270 -9.46 25.63 -6.41
C LEU A 270 -10.12 25.18 -5.10
N PRO A 271 -10.30 23.85 -4.92
CA PRO A 271 -10.93 23.29 -3.72
C PRO A 271 -10.16 23.65 -2.45
N ASP A 272 -10.88 24.17 -1.45
CA ASP A 272 -10.37 24.43 -0.09
C ASP A 272 -10.64 23.28 0.89
N LYS A 273 -11.55 22.36 0.50
CA LYS A 273 -11.97 21.22 1.32
C LYS A 273 -11.48 19.91 0.72
N THR A 274 -11.29 18.92 1.58
CA THR A 274 -10.79 17.59 1.19
C THR A 274 -11.83 16.80 0.40
N ASP A 275 -13.12 16.98 0.66
CA ASP A 275 -14.24 16.25 0.05
C ASP A 275 -14.84 16.95 -1.18
N ASP A 276 -14.23 18.04 -1.64
CA ASP A 276 -14.71 18.81 -2.78
C ASP A 276 -14.75 17.96 -4.07
N PRO A 277 -15.88 17.93 -4.82
CA PRO A 277 -16.00 17.20 -6.07
C PRO A 277 -14.98 17.59 -7.15
N ALA A 278 -14.38 18.79 -7.09
CA ALA A 278 -13.32 19.21 -8.00
C ALA A 278 -12.11 18.25 -8.00
N TRP A 279 -11.87 17.53 -6.89
CA TRP A 279 -10.83 16.50 -6.82
C TRP A 279 -11.07 15.32 -7.75
N ASN A 280 -12.29 15.12 -8.27
CA ASN A 280 -12.55 14.09 -9.29
C ASN A 280 -11.80 14.34 -10.60
N ALA A 281 -11.37 15.58 -10.87
CA ALA A 281 -10.53 15.91 -12.01
C ALA A 281 -9.06 15.50 -11.80
N ALA A 282 -8.62 15.35 -10.54
CA ALA A 282 -7.22 15.08 -10.21
C ALA A 282 -6.85 13.61 -10.50
N SER A 283 -5.68 13.41 -11.11
CA SER A 283 -5.06 12.08 -11.16
C SER A 283 -4.33 11.83 -9.84
N VAL A 284 -4.70 10.76 -9.13
CA VAL A 284 -4.05 10.36 -7.88
C VAL A 284 -2.84 9.48 -8.18
N THR A 285 -1.68 9.82 -7.63
CA THR A 285 -0.46 9.01 -7.67
C THR A 285 -0.03 8.67 -6.25
N SER A 286 0.38 7.43 -6.00
CA SER A 286 0.75 6.98 -4.65
C SER A 286 2.21 6.59 -4.58
N PHE A 287 2.85 6.87 -3.44
CA PHE A 287 4.27 6.66 -3.19
C PHE A 287 4.47 5.86 -1.92
N TYR A 288 5.50 5.01 -1.90
CA TYR A 288 5.95 4.38 -0.66
C TYR A 288 6.64 5.40 0.23
N LEU A 289 6.34 5.34 1.51
CA LEU A 289 7.02 6.09 2.56
C LEU A 289 8.07 5.18 3.20
N VAL A 290 9.27 5.71 3.41
CA VAL A 290 10.38 4.99 4.06
C VAL A 290 10.80 5.70 5.34
N PRO A 291 11.22 4.97 6.38
CA PRO A 291 11.65 5.59 7.64
C PRO A 291 12.86 6.47 7.46
N GLN A 292 12.88 7.61 8.15
CA GLN A 292 14.06 8.44 8.28
C GLN A 292 15.10 7.79 9.19
N ILE A 293 16.19 7.29 8.61
CA ILE A 293 17.28 6.66 9.35
C ILE A 293 18.58 7.50 9.39
N ILE A 294 18.59 8.67 8.74
CA ILE A 294 19.82 9.48 8.60
C ILE A 294 20.00 10.43 9.80
N ALA A 295 18.95 11.15 10.18
CA ALA A 295 18.95 12.02 11.35
C ALA A 295 19.19 11.23 12.65
N GLN A 296 19.58 11.93 13.71
CA GLN A 296 19.98 11.31 14.98
C GLN A 296 18.80 10.65 15.70
N GLU A 297 17.65 11.33 15.79
CA GLU A 297 16.42 10.71 16.29
C GLU A 297 15.76 9.94 15.14
N ARG A 298 15.80 8.61 15.24
CA ARG A 298 15.32 7.66 14.23
C ARG A 298 14.11 6.92 14.74
N HIS A 299 13.31 6.44 13.80
CA HIS A 299 12.22 5.50 14.07
C HIS A 299 12.30 4.34 13.08
N PHE A 300 12.56 3.13 13.59
CA PHE A 300 12.81 1.95 12.74
C PHE A 300 11.54 1.15 12.44
N THR A 301 10.45 1.43 13.14
CA THR A 301 9.18 0.70 13.05
C THR A 301 8.03 1.65 12.71
N PRO A 302 8.08 2.32 11.53
CA PRO A 302 7.01 3.20 11.12
C PRO A 302 5.70 2.43 10.89
N SER A 303 4.59 3.09 11.19
CA SER A 303 3.23 2.57 10.96
C SER A 303 2.66 3.01 9.61
N LEU A 304 3.14 4.15 9.10
CA LEU A 304 2.78 4.76 7.83
C LEU A 304 3.66 4.20 6.70
N ASP A 305 3.04 3.75 5.62
CA ASP A 305 3.72 3.05 4.52
C ASP A 305 3.53 3.70 3.14
N THR A 306 2.51 4.54 2.96
CA THR A 306 2.19 5.15 1.67
C THR A 306 1.54 6.52 1.83
N VAL A 307 1.80 7.42 0.87
CA VAL A 307 1.04 8.65 0.66
C VAL A 307 0.50 8.70 -0.76
N SER A 308 -0.79 9.01 -0.91
CA SER A 308 -1.48 9.28 -2.16
C SER A 308 -1.61 10.79 -2.38
N VAL A 309 -1.34 11.25 -3.60
CA VAL A 309 -1.26 12.66 -3.94
C VAL A 309 -2.06 12.96 -5.19
N GLY A 310 -2.99 13.89 -5.08
CA GLY A 310 -3.67 14.52 -6.21
C GLY A 310 -3.31 16.00 -6.28
N ALA A 311 -3.18 16.55 -7.48
CA ALA A 311 -2.87 17.98 -7.65
C ALA A 311 -3.77 18.59 -8.73
N VAL A 312 -4.26 19.78 -8.45
CA VAL A 312 -4.99 20.63 -9.42
C VAL A 312 -4.46 22.05 -9.35
N TYR A 313 -4.56 22.78 -10.45
CA TYR A 313 -4.09 24.16 -10.51
C TYR A 313 -4.96 25.01 -11.45
N ASN A 314 -4.93 26.33 -11.28
CA ASN A 314 -5.59 27.29 -12.18
C ASN A 314 -4.56 28.35 -12.63
N SER A 315 -5.00 29.55 -13.05
CA SER A 315 -4.05 30.60 -13.45
C SER A 315 -3.24 31.21 -12.30
N ASP A 316 -3.69 31.04 -11.05
CA ASP A 316 -3.26 31.86 -9.92
C ASP A 316 -2.64 31.01 -8.80
N GLU A 317 -3.16 29.81 -8.57
CA GLU A 317 -2.80 28.93 -7.45
C GLU A 317 -2.66 27.45 -7.86
N ILE A 318 -2.04 26.68 -6.99
CA ILE A 318 -1.97 25.21 -7.02
C ILE A 318 -2.49 24.66 -5.70
N ALA A 319 -3.29 23.59 -5.78
CA ALA A 319 -3.80 22.84 -4.65
C ALA A 319 -3.34 21.38 -4.73
N ILE A 320 -2.92 20.85 -3.59
CA ILE A 320 -2.43 19.47 -3.43
C ILE A 320 -3.28 18.79 -2.38
N LEU A 321 -3.89 17.68 -2.76
CA LEU A 321 -4.56 16.75 -1.85
C LEU A 321 -3.59 15.63 -1.49
N LEU A 322 -3.25 15.54 -0.22
CA LEU A 322 -2.49 14.47 0.39
C LEU A 322 -3.45 13.54 1.11
N GLU A 323 -3.28 12.24 0.92
CA GLU A 323 -4.08 11.22 1.59
C GLU A 323 -3.15 10.10 2.06
N TRP A 324 -3.18 9.79 3.35
CA TRP A 324 -2.44 8.65 3.91
C TRP A 324 -3.30 7.90 4.91
N ASP A 325 -3.07 6.60 5.00
CA ASP A 325 -3.78 5.77 5.96
C ASP A 325 -3.03 5.81 7.29
N ASP A 326 -3.72 6.28 8.31
CA ASP A 326 -3.26 6.31 9.69
C ASP A 326 -4.27 5.55 10.52
N ARG A 327 -3.83 4.52 11.23
CA ARG A 327 -4.73 3.65 12.00
C ARG A 327 -5.29 4.37 13.22
N THR A 328 -4.63 5.45 13.64
CA THR A 328 -4.94 6.21 14.83
C THR A 328 -5.20 7.66 14.46
N ARG A 329 -6.16 8.29 15.14
CA ARG A 329 -6.23 9.76 15.17
C ARG A 329 -5.40 10.21 16.35
N SER A 330 -4.16 10.62 16.11
CA SER A 330 -3.25 10.99 17.19
C SER A 330 -3.66 12.35 17.74
N LEU A 331 -4.36 12.31 18.87
CA LEU A 331 -4.95 13.48 19.51
C LEU A 331 -4.36 13.62 20.92
N PRO A 332 -3.26 14.38 21.11
CA PRO A 332 -2.64 14.54 22.41
C PRO A 332 -3.63 15.06 23.45
N GLY A 333 -3.65 14.42 24.62
CA GLY A 333 -4.60 14.71 25.71
C GLY A 333 -5.93 13.97 25.62
N ASP A 334 -6.22 13.26 24.53
CA ASP A 334 -7.37 12.38 24.43
C ASP A 334 -7.11 11.03 25.11
N ALA A 335 -8.00 10.61 26.00
CA ALA A 335 -7.83 9.38 26.78
C ALA A 335 -7.73 8.12 25.91
N LYS A 336 -8.47 8.09 24.79
CA LYS A 336 -8.52 6.93 23.90
C LYS A 336 -7.29 6.86 23.00
N ALA A 337 -6.80 8.00 22.53
CA ALA A 337 -5.51 8.07 21.83
C ALA A 337 -4.37 7.59 22.74
N ILE A 338 -4.35 8.02 24.01
CA ILE A 338 -3.36 7.58 25.02
C ILE A 338 -3.45 6.07 25.27
N GLU A 339 -4.66 5.51 25.36
CA GLU A 339 -4.85 4.07 25.56
C GLU A 339 -4.28 3.23 24.41
N ILE A 340 -4.38 3.71 23.16
CA ILE A 340 -3.98 2.96 21.96
C ILE A 340 -2.49 3.13 21.64
N ALA A 341 -1.92 4.30 21.92
CA ALA A 341 -0.55 4.66 21.56
C ALA A 341 0.52 3.80 22.25
N ASP A 342 1.70 3.70 21.63
CA ASP A 342 2.84 2.96 22.17
C ASP A 342 3.72 3.79 23.12
N GLY A 343 3.29 5.00 23.46
CA GLY A 343 3.91 5.89 24.44
C GLY A 343 3.21 7.24 24.46
N ASP A 344 3.99 8.31 24.59
CA ASP A 344 3.47 9.68 24.50
C ASP A 344 2.80 9.91 23.14
N VAL A 345 1.63 10.55 23.16
CA VAL A 345 0.88 10.91 21.96
C VAL A 345 1.34 12.28 21.47
N PHE A 346 1.81 12.35 20.22
CA PHE A 346 2.05 13.60 19.51
C PHE A 346 0.92 13.86 18.49
N VAL A 347 0.92 15.03 17.88
CA VAL A 347 0.00 15.34 16.78
C VAL A 347 0.47 14.67 15.50
N ASP A 348 -0.47 14.22 14.68
CA ASP A 348 -0.17 13.78 13.31
C ASP A 348 0.29 14.96 12.46
N GLY A 349 1.01 14.67 11.39
CA GLY A 349 1.47 15.71 10.48
C GLY A 349 1.82 15.19 9.10
N VAL A 350 1.80 16.10 8.13
CA VAL A 350 2.25 15.83 6.77
C VAL A 350 2.95 17.05 6.21
N ALA A 351 4.01 16.82 5.45
CA ALA A 351 4.81 17.86 4.84
C ALA A 351 5.01 17.63 3.35
N VAL A 352 5.06 18.73 2.60
CA VAL A 352 5.47 18.76 1.19
C VAL A 352 6.73 19.61 1.07
N GLN A 353 7.78 19.02 0.51
CA GLN A 353 9.07 19.65 0.32
C GLN A 353 9.27 20.09 -1.12
N TRP A 354 9.84 21.29 -1.29
CA TRP A 354 10.08 21.95 -2.56
C TRP A 354 11.50 22.51 -2.61
N PRO A 355 12.21 22.40 -3.74
CA PRO A 355 13.42 23.19 -3.93
C PRO A 355 13.05 24.68 -3.97
N ARG A 356 13.92 25.58 -3.51
CA ARG A 356 13.69 27.02 -3.70
C ARG A 356 13.78 27.42 -5.16
N ASN A 357 14.80 26.91 -5.84
CA ASN A 357 15.10 27.20 -7.24
C ASN A 357 15.08 25.92 -8.06
N LEU A 358 14.54 26.01 -9.28
CA LEU A 358 14.58 24.94 -10.29
C LEU A 358 15.88 25.06 -11.09
N ALA A 359 17.01 24.70 -10.50
CA ALA A 359 18.24 24.52 -11.28
C ALA A 359 18.09 23.28 -12.17
N GLU A 360 18.48 23.38 -13.45
CA GLU A 360 18.44 22.23 -14.35
C GLU A 360 19.44 21.16 -13.89
N GLY A 361 18.96 19.94 -13.66
CA GLY A 361 19.79 18.75 -13.45
C GLY A 361 20.15 18.43 -11.99
N GLU A 362 20.12 19.38 -11.06
CA GLU A 362 20.44 19.13 -9.65
C GLU A 362 19.19 19.15 -8.76
N LYS A 363 18.93 18.04 -8.08
CA LYS A 363 17.94 17.96 -6.99
C LYS A 363 18.66 18.25 -5.68
N PRO A 364 18.12 19.12 -4.80
CA PRO A 364 18.66 19.30 -3.46
C PRO A 364 18.77 17.97 -2.72
N TYR A 365 19.54 17.92 -1.64
CA TYR A 365 19.46 16.77 -0.75
C TYR A 365 18.01 16.54 -0.27
N PHE A 366 17.49 15.32 -0.40
CA PHE A 366 16.08 15.03 -0.11
C PHE A 366 15.74 15.17 1.39
N GLY A 367 16.73 15.06 2.27
CA GLY A 367 16.57 15.26 3.71
C GLY A 367 16.58 16.73 4.12
N MET A 368 15.57 17.50 3.66
CA MET A 368 15.40 18.93 3.93
C MET A 368 16.49 19.84 3.34
N GLY A 369 17.08 19.48 2.20
CA GLY A 369 18.06 20.30 1.51
C GLY A 369 19.42 20.37 2.19
N ASP A 370 20.25 21.29 1.74
CA ASP A 370 21.58 21.58 2.29
C ASP A 370 21.90 23.08 2.15
N ALA A 371 23.10 23.48 2.56
CA ALA A 371 23.50 24.89 2.56
C ALA A 371 23.57 25.51 1.16
N ALA A 372 23.92 24.72 0.13
CA ALA A 372 23.99 25.17 -1.25
C ALA A 372 22.61 25.11 -1.92
N ASN A 373 21.82 24.08 -1.58
CA ASN A 373 20.51 23.80 -2.14
C ASN A 373 19.44 23.78 -1.05
N PRO A 374 19.02 24.96 -0.54
CA PRO A 374 17.94 25.06 0.44
C PRO A 374 16.58 24.66 -0.15
N VAL A 375 15.67 24.27 0.74
CA VAL A 375 14.30 23.88 0.39
C VAL A 375 13.26 24.68 1.18
N ASN A 376 12.04 24.74 0.66
CA ASN A 376 10.85 25.10 1.43
C ASN A 376 10.07 23.86 1.81
N VAL A 377 9.53 23.83 3.02
CA VAL A 377 8.66 22.75 3.48
C VAL A 377 7.32 23.34 3.91
N TRP A 378 6.24 22.90 3.26
CA TRP A 378 4.88 23.18 3.69
C TRP A 378 4.50 22.12 4.68
N PHE A 379 4.31 22.49 5.95
CA PHE A 379 4.07 21.54 7.02
C PHE A 379 2.72 21.79 7.67
N TRP A 380 1.84 20.79 7.64
CA TRP A 380 0.57 20.79 8.35
C TRP A 380 0.63 19.82 9.53
N GLN A 381 -0.02 20.19 10.62
CA GLN A 381 -0.21 19.32 11.79
C GLN A 381 -1.66 19.32 12.26
N SER A 382 -2.10 18.16 12.76
CA SER A 382 -3.43 17.96 13.30
C SER A 382 -3.68 18.74 14.59
N GLU A 383 -4.94 18.79 15.00
CA GLU A 383 -5.37 19.36 16.26
C GLU A 383 -4.93 18.57 17.51
N SER A 384 -5.09 19.17 18.69
CA SER A 384 -4.90 18.53 20.00
C SER A 384 -6.16 18.62 20.87
N ALA A 385 -6.33 17.72 21.85
CA ALA A 385 -7.46 17.75 22.77
C ALA A 385 -7.45 18.99 23.70
N ALA A 386 -6.28 19.63 23.88
CA ALA A 386 -6.12 20.85 24.66
C ALA A 386 -6.68 22.12 23.97
N GLY A 387 -7.34 21.97 22.81
CA GLY A 387 -7.98 23.08 22.10
C GLY A 387 -7.07 23.81 21.10
N ALA A 388 -5.81 23.38 20.92
CA ALA A 388 -5.01 23.85 19.80
C ALA A 388 -5.57 23.24 18.50
N GLY A 389 -6.07 24.10 17.62
CA GLY A 389 -6.53 23.69 16.29
C GLY A 389 -5.38 23.26 15.38
N GLN A 390 -5.71 22.90 14.15
CA GLN A 390 -4.72 22.54 13.14
C GLN A 390 -3.76 23.69 12.88
N THR A 391 -2.49 23.37 12.61
CA THR A 391 -1.47 24.39 12.35
C THR A 391 -0.84 24.19 10.98
N VAL A 392 -0.45 25.31 10.38
CA VAL A 392 0.26 25.35 9.09
C VAL A 392 1.53 26.15 9.31
N ARG A 393 2.66 25.59 8.87
CA ARG A 393 3.97 26.22 8.94
C ARG A 393 4.64 26.18 7.58
N LEU A 394 5.32 27.25 7.24
CA LEU A 394 6.26 27.28 6.13
C LEU A 394 7.67 27.22 6.73
N LEU A 395 8.45 26.22 6.37
CA LEU A 395 9.83 26.09 6.84
C LEU A 395 10.80 26.40 5.72
N ASP A 396 11.85 27.11 6.08
CA ASP A 396 13.02 27.38 5.27
C ASP A 396 14.16 26.53 5.79
N ALA A 397 14.58 25.51 5.03
CA ALA A 397 15.48 24.47 5.52
C ALA A 397 16.76 24.28 4.68
N LYS A 398 17.84 23.95 5.38
CA LYS A 398 19.19 23.62 4.89
C LYS A 398 19.71 22.33 5.54
N GLY A 399 18.81 21.36 5.67
CA GLY A 399 18.99 20.10 6.38
C GLY A 399 18.18 20.03 7.68
N PHE A 400 18.09 18.84 8.27
CA PHE A 400 17.24 18.57 9.45
C PHE A 400 17.51 19.44 10.69
N LYS A 401 18.74 19.98 10.84
CA LYS A 401 19.16 20.78 12.00
C LYS A 401 19.04 22.30 11.77
N ASP A 402 18.90 22.73 10.53
CA ASP A 402 18.81 24.14 10.15
C ASP A 402 17.51 24.36 9.39
N ALA A 403 16.42 24.48 10.15
CA ALA A 403 15.09 24.75 9.63
C ALA A 403 14.45 25.90 10.42
N GLN A 404 14.15 27.00 9.74
CA GLN A 404 13.54 28.18 10.32
C GLN A 404 12.07 28.29 9.92
N THR A 405 11.21 28.63 10.86
CA THR A 405 9.79 28.85 10.56
C THR A 405 9.59 30.26 9.99
N ARG A 406 8.81 30.35 8.92
CA ARG A 406 8.34 31.58 8.29
C ARG A 406 6.81 31.60 8.31
N ASP A 407 6.24 32.80 8.30
CA ASP A 407 4.80 33.00 8.24
C ASP A 407 4.21 32.41 6.94
N PRO A 408 3.32 31.39 7.00
CA PRO A 408 2.68 30.83 5.81
C PRO A 408 1.83 31.86 5.05
N ALA A 409 1.28 32.87 5.73
CA ALA A 409 0.51 33.93 5.07
C ALA A 409 1.35 34.76 4.10
N SER A 410 2.68 34.84 4.31
CA SER A 410 3.61 35.55 3.42
C SER A 410 3.62 35.02 1.98
N VAL A 411 3.23 33.75 1.78
CA VAL A 411 3.12 33.09 0.47
C VAL A 411 1.69 32.66 0.16
N GLY A 412 0.72 33.06 0.98
CA GLY A 412 -0.67 32.62 0.87
C GLY A 412 -0.86 31.12 1.09
N LEU A 413 0.04 30.45 1.82
CA LEU A 413 -0.08 29.02 2.11
C LEU A 413 -1.22 28.78 3.08
N LYS A 414 -2.17 27.96 2.68
CA LYS A 414 -3.30 27.49 3.51
C LYS A 414 -3.33 25.97 3.49
N ALA A 415 -3.75 25.36 4.58
CA ALA A 415 -4.00 23.93 4.62
C ALA A 415 -5.11 23.57 5.59
N THR A 416 -5.87 22.53 5.24
CA THR A 416 -6.97 21.99 6.05
C THR A 416 -6.94 20.47 5.97
N GLY A 417 -7.04 19.81 7.11
CA GLY A 417 -7.06 18.35 7.22
C GLY A 417 -8.35 17.80 7.81
N VAL A 418 -8.73 16.60 7.41
CA VAL A 418 -9.84 15.83 7.99
C VAL A 418 -9.39 14.40 8.19
N TYR A 419 -9.63 13.87 9.40
CA TYR A 419 -9.49 12.45 9.68
C TYR A 419 -10.83 11.76 9.54
N ASP A 420 -10.87 10.68 8.77
CA ASP A 420 -12.06 9.83 8.62
C ASP A 420 -11.67 8.35 8.58
N ASN A 421 -12.16 7.61 9.58
CA ASN A 421 -12.11 6.14 9.67
C ASN A 421 -10.77 5.46 9.32
N GLY A 422 -9.64 6.06 9.69
CA GLY A 422 -8.30 5.48 9.45
C GLY A 422 -7.53 6.14 8.29
N THR A 423 -7.97 7.31 7.84
CA THR A 423 -7.31 8.07 6.78
C THR A 423 -7.33 9.54 7.13
N TRP A 424 -6.17 10.17 6.97
CA TRP A 424 -6.06 11.61 6.90
C TRP A 424 -6.13 12.07 5.45
N ARG A 425 -6.92 13.12 5.21
CA ARG A 425 -6.92 13.87 3.95
C ARG A 425 -6.54 15.30 4.28
N VAL A 426 -5.54 15.85 3.60
CA VAL A 426 -5.06 17.22 3.81
C VAL A 426 -4.99 17.92 2.47
N VAL A 427 -5.65 19.06 2.36
CA VAL A 427 -5.48 19.97 1.22
C VAL A 427 -4.47 21.04 1.62
N MET A 428 -3.45 21.25 0.80
CA MET A 428 -2.54 22.39 0.87
C MET A 428 -2.67 23.24 -0.39
N LYS A 429 -2.77 24.56 -0.23
CA LYS A 429 -2.94 25.50 -1.34
C LYS A 429 -2.02 26.69 -1.21
N ARG A 430 -1.41 27.10 -2.34
CA ARG A 430 -0.53 28.28 -2.43
C ARG A 430 -0.64 28.89 -3.82
N ALA A 431 -0.44 30.20 -3.92
CA ALA A 431 -0.23 30.89 -5.20
C ALA A 431 0.92 30.27 -6.01
N LEU A 432 0.80 30.29 -7.34
CA LEU A 432 1.82 29.78 -8.28
C LEU A 432 3.12 30.57 -8.18
N THR A 433 3.00 31.87 -7.96
CA THR A 433 4.14 32.79 -7.81
C THR A 433 4.05 33.54 -6.49
N THR A 434 5.21 33.97 -5.97
CA THR A 434 5.30 34.81 -4.77
C THR A 434 6.24 35.97 -4.99
N LYS A 435 6.24 36.92 -4.04
CA LYS A 435 7.04 38.14 -4.11
C LYS A 435 8.55 37.87 -4.00
N ASP A 436 8.96 36.84 -3.27
CA ASP A 436 10.37 36.51 -3.02
C ASP A 436 10.78 35.27 -3.85
N ALA A 437 11.01 35.50 -5.14
CA ALA A 437 11.28 34.44 -6.11
C ALA A 437 12.58 33.65 -5.86
N GLU A 438 13.50 34.20 -5.06
CA GLU A 438 14.74 33.54 -4.66
C GLU A 438 14.55 32.62 -3.44
N LYS A 439 13.48 32.84 -2.67
CA LYS A 439 13.17 32.06 -1.47
C LYS A 439 12.10 31.02 -1.67
N ASP A 440 11.23 31.20 -2.66
CA ASP A 440 10.10 30.33 -2.90
C ASP A 440 10.11 29.75 -4.31
N ILE A 441 9.74 28.48 -4.42
CA ILE A 441 9.50 27.84 -5.72
C ILE A 441 8.51 28.66 -6.56
N GLN A 442 8.83 28.89 -7.83
CA GLN A 442 7.91 29.51 -8.79
C GLN A 442 7.36 28.42 -9.72
N PHE A 443 6.04 28.20 -9.66
CA PHE A 443 5.37 27.16 -10.42
C PHE A 443 5.11 27.60 -11.86
N SER A 444 5.43 26.75 -12.83
CA SER A 444 5.22 27.04 -14.25
C SER A 444 4.79 25.79 -15.01
N GLU A 445 3.85 25.96 -15.93
CA GLU A 445 3.35 24.89 -16.80
C GLU A 445 4.46 24.23 -17.62
N GLY A 446 4.31 22.93 -17.90
CA GLY A 446 5.20 22.19 -18.79
C GLY A 446 6.59 21.86 -18.22
N LYS A 447 6.90 22.27 -16.97
CA LYS A 447 8.14 21.89 -16.28
C LYS A 447 7.92 20.74 -15.30
N PHE A 448 8.95 19.93 -15.13
CA PHE A 448 9.03 18.94 -14.06
C PHE A 448 9.58 19.60 -12.80
N ILE A 449 8.77 19.64 -11.75
CA ILE A 449 9.06 20.32 -10.48
C ILE A 449 9.36 19.24 -9.44
N PRO A 450 10.55 19.22 -8.81
CA PRO A 450 10.84 18.26 -7.75
C PRO A 450 9.86 18.43 -6.57
N ILE A 451 9.34 17.32 -6.09
CA ILE A 451 8.44 17.25 -4.93
C ILE A 451 8.78 16.03 -4.07
N ALA A 452 8.79 16.20 -2.75
CA ALA A 452 8.96 15.10 -1.81
C ALA A 452 7.98 15.25 -0.63
N PHE A 453 7.70 14.15 0.06
CA PHE A 453 6.72 14.10 1.13
C PHE A 453 7.32 13.55 2.41
N ALA A 454 6.77 13.99 3.53
CA ALA A 454 7.01 13.38 4.83
C ALA A 454 5.71 13.31 5.64
N ALA A 455 5.56 12.30 6.49
CA ALA A 455 4.39 12.11 7.34
C ALA A 455 4.79 11.60 8.72
N TRP A 456 4.01 11.96 9.73
CA TRP A 456 4.22 11.62 11.14
C TRP A 456 2.95 10.99 11.70
N ASP A 457 3.07 9.78 12.25
CA ASP A 457 2.06 9.16 13.13
C ASP A 457 2.41 9.46 14.59
N GLY A 458 1.63 10.37 15.19
CA GLY A 458 1.88 10.85 16.54
C GLY A 458 1.67 9.78 17.62
N SER A 459 0.80 8.79 17.41
CA SER A 459 0.51 7.68 18.32
C SER A 459 1.61 6.62 18.27
N ASN A 460 2.36 6.59 17.17
CA ASN A 460 3.58 5.79 16.99
C ASN A 460 4.86 6.54 17.43
N GLN A 461 4.72 7.60 18.22
CA GLN A 461 5.80 8.45 18.76
C GLN A 461 6.63 9.20 17.70
N GLU A 462 6.09 9.42 16.49
CA GLU A 462 6.78 10.16 15.43
C GLU A 462 6.63 11.68 15.69
N LYS A 463 7.77 12.38 15.75
CA LYS A 463 7.87 13.84 15.83
C LYS A 463 9.25 14.31 15.37
N GLY A 464 9.36 15.57 14.94
CA GLY A 464 10.65 16.14 14.55
C GLY A 464 11.31 15.29 13.46
N SER A 465 12.55 14.82 13.67
CA SER A 465 13.23 13.99 12.67
C SER A 465 12.78 12.52 12.64
N LYS A 466 11.99 12.07 13.62
CA LYS A 466 11.32 10.75 13.57
C LYS A 466 10.08 10.86 12.70
N HIS A 467 10.18 10.41 11.46
CA HIS A 467 9.08 10.37 10.49
C HIS A 467 9.40 9.39 9.37
N VAL A 468 8.42 9.19 8.50
CA VAL A 468 8.62 8.59 7.20
C VAL A 468 8.67 9.63 6.10
N MET A 469 9.43 9.38 5.05
CA MET A 469 9.59 10.30 3.92
C MET A 469 9.66 9.58 2.58
N THR A 470 9.56 10.34 1.50
CA THR A 470 9.94 9.90 0.15
C THR A 470 11.29 10.47 -0.26
N THR A 471 11.87 9.94 -1.33
CA THR A 471 12.88 10.69 -2.10
C THR A 471 12.18 11.70 -3.01
N TRP A 472 12.94 12.38 -3.89
CA TRP A 472 12.40 13.33 -4.85
C TRP A 472 11.65 12.65 -6.00
N HIS A 473 10.37 12.92 -6.08
CA HIS A 473 9.50 12.67 -7.23
C HIS A 473 9.33 13.94 -8.08
N TRP A 474 8.47 13.87 -9.08
CA TRP A 474 8.20 14.98 -9.98
C TRP A 474 6.73 15.37 -9.96
N LEU A 475 6.46 16.66 -10.01
CA LEU A 475 5.18 17.24 -10.32
C LEU A 475 5.25 17.88 -11.71
N LEU A 476 4.34 17.49 -12.59
CA LEU A 476 4.16 18.09 -13.90
C LEU A 476 2.86 18.87 -13.91
N MET A 477 2.95 20.18 -14.07
CA MET A 477 1.79 21.03 -14.36
C MET A 477 1.42 20.85 -15.82
N GLN A 478 0.35 20.10 -16.09
CA GLN A 478 -0.03 19.75 -17.45
C GLN A 478 -0.58 20.99 -18.18
N PRO A 479 0.12 21.52 -19.19
CA PRO A 479 -0.35 22.71 -19.91
C PRO A 479 -1.72 22.44 -20.52
N ALA A 480 -2.55 23.48 -20.60
CA ALA A 480 -3.86 23.38 -21.24
C ALA A 480 -3.70 22.86 -22.68
N THR A 481 -4.37 21.76 -23.03
CA THR A 481 -4.43 21.29 -24.41
C THR A 481 -5.05 22.38 -25.27
N LYS A 482 -4.24 23.06 -26.10
CA LYS A 482 -4.72 24.14 -26.96
C LYS A 482 -5.83 23.60 -27.86
N SER A 483 -6.92 24.36 -28.03
CA SER A 483 -8.05 23.98 -28.91
C SER A 483 -7.61 23.67 -30.34
N THR A 484 -6.50 24.27 -30.80
CA THR A 484 -5.84 23.97 -32.07
C THR A 484 -5.50 22.49 -32.26
N VAL A 485 -5.20 21.75 -31.20
CA VAL A 485 -4.89 20.31 -31.25
C VAL A 485 -6.10 19.50 -31.71
N TYR A 486 -7.32 19.93 -31.38
CA TYR A 486 -8.57 19.28 -31.83
C TYR A 486 -9.10 19.86 -33.14
N VAL A 487 -8.93 21.17 -33.36
CA VAL A 487 -9.45 21.87 -34.54
C VAL A 487 -8.68 21.49 -35.81
N TRP A 488 -7.36 21.38 -35.77
CA TRP A 488 -6.56 21.08 -36.96
C TRP A 488 -6.89 19.73 -37.62
N PRO A 489 -7.02 18.61 -36.89
CA PRO A 489 -7.48 17.34 -37.48
C PRO A 489 -8.85 17.45 -38.15
N ILE A 490 -9.80 18.19 -37.55
CA ILE A 490 -11.14 18.41 -38.13
C ILE A 490 -11.05 19.25 -39.40
N VAL A 491 -10.30 20.36 -39.37
CA VAL A 491 -10.09 21.23 -40.54
C VAL A 491 -9.41 20.48 -41.67
N ILE A 492 -8.36 19.71 -41.38
CA ILE A 492 -7.66 18.86 -42.35
C ILE A 492 -8.63 17.81 -42.92
N GLY A 493 -9.44 17.16 -42.08
CA GLY A 493 -10.46 16.21 -42.52
C GLY A 493 -11.49 16.84 -43.46
N LEU A 494 -11.96 18.06 -43.16
CA LEU A 494 -12.89 18.80 -44.02
C LEU A 494 -12.25 19.23 -45.34
N VAL A 495 -10.98 19.63 -45.33
CA VAL A 495 -10.23 19.97 -46.55
C VAL A 495 -10.06 18.74 -47.43
N ILE A 496 -9.67 17.60 -46.86
CA ILE A 496 -9.54 16.33 -47.58
C ILE A 496 -10.89 15.92 -48.18
N ALA A 497 -11.95 15.91 -47.38
CA ALA A 497 -13.30 15.59 -47.84
C ALA A 497 -13.77 16.55 -48.96
N GLY A 498 -13.45 17.84 -48.84
CA GLY A 498 -13.75 18.84 -49.87
C GLY A 498 -13.00 18.58 -51.18
N VAL A 499 -11.71 18.24 -51.11
CA VAL A 499 -10.90 17.88 -52.29
C VAL A 499 -11.42 16.60 -52.94
N GLU A 500 -11.72 15.57 -52.15
CA GLU A 500 -12.32 14.32 -52.65
C GLU A 500 -13.68 14.56 -53.31
N PHE A 501 -14.52 15.42 -52.73
CA PHE A 501 -15.82 15.79 -53.30
C PHE A 501 -15.67 16.53 -54.64
N LEU A 502 -14.73 17.48 -54.73
CA LEU A 502 -14.45 18.20 -55.98
C LEU A 502 -13.87 17.26 -57.05
N TRP A 503 -13.01 16.32 -56.65
CA TRP A 503 -12.44 15.32 -57.54
C TRP A 503 -13.51 14.35 -58.06
N TRP A 504 -14.38 13.88 -57.18
CA TRP A 504 -15.55 13.06 -57.53
C TRP A 504 -16.49 13.80 -58.49
N ARG A 505 -16.81 15.07 -58.21
CA ARG A 505 -17.68 15.90 -59.07
C ARG A 505 -17.05 16.14 -60.45
N SER A 506 -15.75 16.38 -60.52
CA SER A 506 -15.00 16.52 -61.77
C SER A 506 -14.97 15.21 -62.58
N ALA A 507 -14.74 14.08 -61.91
CA ALA A 507 -14.79 12.76 -62.54
C ALA A 507 -16.18 12.41 -63.08
N ARG A 508 -17.24 12.79 -62.35
CA ARG A 508 -18.65 12.60 -62.78
C ARG A 508 -18.98 13.46 -64.01
N LYS A 509 -18.58 14.74 -64.00
CA LYS A 509 -18.78 15.65 -65.14
C LYS A 509 -18.04 15.18 -66.39
N LYS A 510 -16.81 14.66 -66.26
CA LYS A 510 -16.07 14.04 -67.38
C LYS A 510 -16.78 12.80 -67.95
N ARG A 511 -17.40 11.98 -67.09
CA ARG A 511 -18.22 10.83 -67.50
C ARG A 511 -19.46 11.27 -68.29
N ASP A 512 -20.17 12.29 -67.82
CA ASP A 512 -21.39 12.79 -68.47
C ASP A 512 -21.07 13.46 -69.83
N THR A 513 -19.96 14.19 -69.95
CA THR A 513 -19.51 14.76 -71.23
C THR A 513 -18.94 13.70 -72.19
N GLY A 514 -18.50 12.55 -71.68
CA GLY A 514 -17.98 11.44 -72.48
C GLY A 514 -19.06 10.52 -73.06
N GLN A 515 -20.30 10.59 -72.55
CA GLN A 515 -21.45 9.84 -73.08
C GLN A 515 -22.21 10.54 -74.21
N GLY A 516 -21.89 11.81 -74.52
CA GLY A 516 -22.44 12.55 -75.66
C GLY A 516 -21.65 12.42 -76.97
N MET A 517 -20.58 11.61 -76.98
CA MET A 517 -19.71 11.38 -78.15
C MET A 517 -19.47 9.88 -78.38
N ARG A 518 -20.54 9.10 -78.41
CA ARG A 518 -20.54 7.75 -78.98
C ARG A 518 -21.68 7.57 -79.96
#